data_AF-A0A1B1TDJ5-F1
#
_entry.id   AF-A0A1B1TDJ5-F1
#
_cell.length_a   1.000
_cell.length_b   1.000
_cell.length_c   1.000
_cell.angle_alpha   90.00
_cell.angle_beta   90.00
_cell.angle_gamma   90.00
#
_symmetry.space_group_name_H-M   'P 1'
#
loop_
_entity.id
_entity.type
_entity.pdbx_description
1 polymer ?
#
loop_
_entity_poly.entity_id
_entity_poly.type
_entity_poly.pdbx_seq_one_letter_code
_entity_poly.pdbx_strand_id
1 'polypeptide(L)'
;MINNENIPEDYRLYDNLINRGLILRPGFKFGSRWRIYDDEVSKSHAPWLLQTGDELAKTWESACLSIRLAEGVHKKWVCAIKNDSNWRFMQVERWSPGKD
;
A
#
# COMPACT_ATOMS: atom_id res chain seq x y z
N MET A 1 -31.54 -1.13 1.13
CA MET A 1 -30.56 -0.91 0.04
C MET A 1 -29.45 -0.06 0.62
N ILE A 2 -28.18 -0.50 0.54
CA ILE A 2 -27.06 0.29 1.04
C ILE A 2 -26.77 1.35 -0.03
N ASN A 3 -26.96 2.63 0.30
CA ASN A 3 -26.59 3.72 -0.61
C ASN A 3 -25.08 3.64 -0.86
N ASN A 4 -24.69 3.54 -2.13
CA ASN A 4 -23.30 3.34 -2.52
C ASN A 4 -22.38 4.46 -1.97
N GLU A 5 -22.92 5.67 -1.75
CA GLU A 5 -22.20 6.82 -1.19
C GLU A 5 -21.68 6.64 0.24
N ASN A 6 -22.19 5.67 1.01
CA ASN A 6 -21.77 5.42 2.40
C ASN A 6 -20.67 4.35 2.56
N ILE A 7 -20.13 3.82 1.47
CA ILE A 7 -19.02 2.85 1.55
C ILE A 7 -17.72 3.61 1.83
N PRO A 8 -17.02 3.37 2.96
CA PRO A 8 -15.76 4.04 3.25
C PRO A 8 -14.74 3.80 2.13
N GLU A 9 -13.92 4.82 1.83
CA GLU A 9 -13.00 4.80 0.69
C GLU A 9 -12.08 3.58 0.67
N ASP A 10 -11.74 3.12 1.86
CA ASP A 10 -10.90 1.96 2.13
C ASP A 10 -11.48 0.65 1.61
N TYR A 11 -12.79 0.46 1.73
CA TYR A 11 -13.46 -0.71 1.17
C TYR A 11 -13.50 -0.63 -0.36
N ARG A 12 -13.63 0.58 -0.92
CA ARG A 12 -13.57 0.79 -2.38
C ARG A 12 -12.17 0.54 -2.93
N LEU A 13 -11.13 0.94 -2.20
CA LEU A 13 -9.74 0.64 -2.53
C LEU A 13 -9.47 -0.86 -2.42
N TYR A 14 -9.95 -1.50 -1.35
CA TYR A 14 -9.84 -2.94 -1.15
C TYR A 14 -10.46 -3.69 -2.34
N ASP A 15 -11.70 -3.38 -2.68
CA ASP A 15 -12.39 -3.97 -3.83
C ASP A 15 -11.63 -3.70 -5.14
N ASN A 16 -11.16 -2.47 -5.36
CA ASN A 16 -10.36 -2.13 -6.54
C ASN A 16 -9.08 -2.96 -6.68
N LEU A 17 -8.40 -3.26 -5.57
CA LEU A 17 -7.17 -4.05 -5.59
C LEU A 17 -7.44 -5.55 -5.73
N ILE A 18 -8.45 -6.08 -5.05
CA ILE A 18 -8.86 -7.49 -5.18
C ILE A 18 -9.30 -7.77 -6.63
N ASN A 19 -10.06 -6.85 -7.24
CA ASN A 19 -10.47 -6.96 -8.64
C ASN A 19 -9.31 -6.89 -9.65
N ARG A 20 -8.11 -6.45 -9.22
CA ARG A 20 -6.86 -6.54 -9.99
C ARG A 20 -6.10 -7.86 -9.77
N GLY A 21 -6.66 -8.80 -9.00
CA GLY A 21 -6.03 -10.09 -8.68
C GLY A 21 -5.03 -10.04 -7.52
N LEU A 22 -4.96 -8.93 -6.79
CA LEU A 22 -4.04 -8.79 -5.66
C LEU A 22 -4.62 -9.41 -4.39
N ILE A 23 -3.76 -9.91 -3.51
CA ILE A 23 -4.17 -10.45 -2.20
C ILE A 23 -3.75 -9.48 -1.11
N LEU A 24 -4.72 -8.99 -0.33
CA LEU A 24 -4.48 -8.05 0.76
C LEU A 24 -4.46 -8.79 2.11
N ARG A 25 -3.44 -8.53 2.92
CA ARG A 25 -3.36 -8.99 4.32
C ARG A 25 -3.06 -7.81 5.23
N PRO A 26 -3.43 -7.88 6.54
CA PRO A 26 -3.10 -6.81 7.48
C PRO A 26 -1.60 -6.46 7.48
N GLY A 27 -1.31 -5.17 7.34
CA GLY A 27 0.05 -4.62 7.32
C GLY A 27 0.59 -4.21 8.69
N PHE A 28 -0.20 -4.33 9.76
CA PHE A 28 0.09 -3.82 11.12
C PHE A 28 1.50 -4.13 11.61
N LYS A 29 1.98 -5.37 11.44
CA LYS A 29 3.34 -5.81 11.82
C LYS A 29 4.45 -4.95 11.20
N PHE A 30 4.16 -4.27 10.10
CA PHE A 30 5.09 -3.51 9.29
C PHE A 30 4.76 -2.00 9.25
N GLY A 31 3.87 -1.50 10.11
CA GLY A 31 3.52 -0.08 10.17
C GLY A 31 2.77 0.43 8.93
N SER A 32 2.01 -0.45 8.27
CA SER A 32 1.21 -0.11 7.08
C SER A 32 -0.19 -0.69 7.20
N ARG A 33 -1.09 -0.24 6.33
CA ARG A 33 -2.46 -0.73 6.31
C ARG A 33 -2.56 -2.16 5.86
N TRP A 34 -1.98 -2.39 4.68
CA TRP A 34 -2.00 -3.66 4.00
C TRP A 34 -0.62 -4.01 3.53
N ARG A 35 -0.30 -5.29 3.62
CA ARG A 35 0.74 -5.89 2.80
C ARG A 35 0.05 -6.62 1.64
N ILE A 36 0.58 -6.41 0.44
CA ILE A 36 -0.06 -6.85 -0.80
C ILE A 36 0.81 -7.92 -1.44
N TYR A 37 0.16 -8.97 -1.94
CA TYR A 37 0.78 -10.03 -2.73
C TYR A 37 0.21 -10.00 -4.15
N ASP A 38 1.07 -10.28 -5.12
CA ASP A 38 0.78 -10.53 -6.53
C ASP A 38 0.82 -12.03 -6.89
N ASP A 39 1.13 -12.89 -5.92
CA ASP A 39 1.18 -14.34 -6.04
C ASP A 39 0.65 -15.01 -4.75
N GLU A 40 0.57 -16.33 -4.74
CA GLU A 40 0.18 -17.14 -3.60
C GLU A 40 0.97 -16.78 -2.32
N VAL A 41 0.22 -16.48 -1.25
CA VAL A 41 0.77 -16.07 0.05
C VAL A 41 1.72 -17.12 0.66
N SER A 42 1.54 -18.40 0.31
CA SER A 42 2.36 -19.52 0.77
C SER A 42 3.70 -19.65 0.04
N LYS A 43 3.83 -19.08 -1.17
CA LYS A 43 5.00 -19.23 -2.05
C LYS A 43 5.88 -18.00 -2.08
N SER A 44 5.30 -16.81 -1.93
CA SER A 44 6.01 -15.53 -2.07
C SER A 44 5.85 -14.60 -0.86
N HIS A 45 6.83 -13.73 -0.67
CA HIS A 45 6.72 -12.61 0.27
C HIS A 45 5.92 -11.47 -0.37
N ALA A 46 5.05 -10.82 0.41
CA ALA A 46 4.37 -9.59 -0.04
C ALA A 46 5.40 -8.53 -0.49
N PRO A 47 5.43 -8.12 -1.78
CA PRO A 47 6.39 -7.12 -2.25
C PRO A 47 6.07 -5.69 -1.77
N TRP A 48 4.80 -5.39 -1.46
CA TRP A 48 4.37 -4.01 -1.16
C TRP A 48 3.76 -3.83 0.22
N LEU A 49 4.04 -2.69 0.84
CA LEU A 49 3.34 -2.14 1.99
C LEU A 49 2.55 -0.90 1.56
N LEU A 50 1.22 -0.96 1.64
CA LEU A 50 0.33 0.08 1.17
C LEU A 50 -0.16 0.95 2.34
N GLN A 51 -0.07 2.27 2.17
CA GLN A 51 -0.74 3.28 2.99
C GLN A 51 -1.70 4.10 2.12
N THR A 52 -2.76 4.63 2.72
CA THR A 52 -3.82 5.39 2.05
C THR A 52 -4.48 6.37 3.02
N GLY A 53 -5.18 7.38 2.49
CA GLY A 53 -5.98 8.31 3.28
C GLY A 53 -5.14 8.98 4.38
N ASP A 54 -5.64 8.93 5.62
CA ASP A 54 -4.98 9.56 6.77
C ASP A 54 -3.67 8.89 7.20
N GLU A 55 -3.43 7.65 6.76
CA GLU A 55 -2.18 6.92 7.05
C GLU A 55 -1.04 7.31 6.09
N LEU A 56 -1.32 8.07 5.02
CA LEU A 56 -0.28 8.58 4.13
C LEU A 56 0.64 9.55 4.87
N ALA A 57 1.92 9.48 4.54
CA ALA A 57 2.93 10.42 5.01
C ALA A 57 2.55 11.86 4.64
N LYS A 58 2.43 12.74 5.65
CA LYS A 58 2.09 14.18 5.50
C LYS A 58 3.32 15.09 5.60
N THR A 59 4.46 14.57 6.06
CA THR A 59 5.75 15.28 6.14
C THR A 59 6.88 14.46 5.53
N TRP A 60 8.00 15.12 5.22
CA TRP A 60 9.19 14.46 4.68
C TRP A 60 9.74 13.38 5.64
N GLU A 61 9.72 13.64 6.95
CA GLU A 61 10.17 12.71 7.98
C GLU A 61 9.29 11.46 8.02
N SER A 62 7.96 11.64 7.92
CA SER A 62 7.02 10.52 7.87
C SER A 62 7.16 9.68 6.59
N ALA A 63 7.52 10.32 5.46
CA ALA A 63 7.83 9.61 4.22
C ALA A 63 9.13 8.81 4.36
N CYS A 64 10.20 9.44 4.89
CA CYS A 64 11.47 8.76 5.18
C CYS A 64 11.29 7.57 6.13
N LEU A 65 10.45 7.71 7.16
CA LEU A 65 10.13 6.63 8.09
C LEU A 65 9.41 5.47 7.38
N SER A 66 8.42 5.77 6.54
CA SER A 66 7.67 4.75 5.81
C SER A 66 8.55 3.98 4.83
N ILE A 67 9.44 4.67 4.11
CA ILE A 67 10.47 4.07 3.27
C ILE A 67 11.39 3.18 4.12
N ARG A 68 11.89 3.69 5.25
CA ARG A 68 12.80 2.95 6.15
C ARG A 68 12.17 1.66 6.67
N LEU A 69 10.90 1.70 7.07
CA LEU A 69 10.16 0.54 7.56
C LEU A 69 10.00 -0.51 6.46
N ALA A 70 9.61 -0.10 5.25
CA ALA A 70 9.44 -1.00 4.12
C ALA A 70 10.78 -1.65 3.71
N GLU A 71 11.83 -0.87 3.55
CA GLU A 71 13.16 -1.39 3.17
C GLU A 71 13.74 -2.33 4.23
N GLY A 72 13.49 -2.05 5.51
CA GLY A 72 13.94 -2.88 6.64
C GLY A 72 13.38 -4.31 6.63
N VAL A 73 12.31 -4.55 5.87
CA VAL A 73 11.68 -5.88 5.70
C VAL A 73 11.65 -6.34 4.24
N HIS A 74 12.52 -5.77 3.39
CA HIS A 74 12.63 -6.07 1.96
C HIS A 74 11.29 -5.92 1.22
N LYS A 75 10.59 -4.81 1.47
CA LYS A 75 9.35 -4.43 0.81
C LYS A 75 9.46 -3.03 0.25
N LYS A 76 8.61 -2.73 -0.73
CA LYS A 76 8.49 -1.41 -1.30
C LYS A 76 7.31 -0.70 -0.65
N TRP A 77 7.50 0.56 -0.28
CA TRP A 77 6.41 1.38 0.22
C TRP A 77 5.59 1.90 -0.96
N VAL A 78 4.27 1.80 -0.84
CA VAL A 78 3.31 2.24 -1.86
C VAL A 78 2.28 3.16 -1.21
N CYS A 79 2.01 4.28 -1.87
CA CYS A 79 0.93 5.19 -1.54
C CYS A 79 -0.24 4.94 -2.49
N ALA A 80 -1.43 4.67 -1.96
CA ALA A 80 -2.68 4.74 -2.73
C ALA A 80 -3.26 6.15 -2.60
N ILE A 81 -3.41 6.82 -3.74
CA ILE A 81 -3.95 8.18 -3.83
C ILE A 81 -5.22 8.12 -4.65
N LYS A 82 -6.34 8.55 -4.05
CA LYS A 82 -7.62 8.64 -4.75
C LYS A 82 -7.60 9.82 -5.71
N ASN A 83 -8.03 9.58 -6.95
CA ASN A 83 -8.22 10.61 -7.98
C ASN A 83 -9.59 10.37 -8.63
N ASP A 84 -10.58 11.16 -8.21
CA ASP A 84 -12.00 11.00 -8.58
C ASP A 84 -12.52 9.58 -8.26
N SER A 85 -12.92 8.84 -9.29
CA SER A 85 -13.38 7.45 -9.22
C SER A 85 -12.26 6.42 -9.34
N ASN A 86 -11.01 6.85 -9.51
CA ASN A 86 -9.86 5.98 -9.77
C ASN A 86 -8.81 6.07 -8.65
N TRP A 87 -7.92 5.08 -8.63
CA TRP A 87 -6.79 5.03 -7.71
C TRP A 87 -5.47 5.10 -8.47
N ARG A 88 -4.60 6.01 -8.05
CA ARG A 88 -3.20 6.09 -8.48
C ARG A 88 -2.32 5.49 -7.40
N PHE A 89 -1.30 4.76 -7.82
CA PHE A 89 -0.36 4.10 -6.91
C PHE A 89 1.03 4.65 -7.16
N MET A 90 1.67 5.13 -6.10
CA MET A 90 3.03 5.65 -6.15
C MET A 90 3.92 4.76 -5.29
N GLN A 91 4.85 4.06 -5.93
CA GLN A 91 5.91 3.35 -5.24
C GLN A 91 7.06 4.32 -4.97
N VAL A 92 7.56 4.32 -3.74
CA VAL A 92 8.74 5.10 -3.37
C VAL A 92 9.71 4.20 -2.64
N GLU A 93 10.96 4.23 -3.07
CA GLU A 93 12.06 3.46 -2.49
C GLU A 93 13.30 4.34 -2.36
N ARG A 94 14.22 3.98 -1.46
CA ARG A 94 15.43 4.76 -1.28
C ARG A 94 16.35 4.48 -2.46
N TRP A 95 16.70 5.54 -3.19
CA TRP A 95 17.77 5.43 -4.16
C TRP A 95 19.08 5.06 -3.45
N SER A 96 19.74 4.00 -3.93
CA SER A 96 21.03 3.53 -3.43
C SER A 96 21.99 3.40 -4.60
N PRO A 97 23.18 4.04 -4.54
CA PRO A 97 24.21 3.81 -5.55
C PRO A 97 24.54 2.32 -5.66
N GLY A 98 24.57 1.77 -6.88
CA GLY A 98 24.96 0.39 -7.14
C GLY A 98 23.86 -0.67 -6.97
N LYS A 99 22.58 -0.26 -6.87
CA LYS A 99 21.44 -1.14 -7.14
C LYS A 99 20.92 -0.83 -8.54
N ASP A 100 21.12 -1.77 -9.47
CA ASP A 100 20.44 -1.80 -10.78
C ASP A 100 19.13 -2.60 -10.67
#